data_AF-A0A9X0TSS5-F1
#
_entry.id   AF-A0A9X0TSS5-F1
#
_cell.length_a   1.000
_cell.length_b   1.000
_cell.length_c   1.000
_cell.angle_alpha   90.00
_cell.angle_beta   90.00
_cell.angle_gamma   90.00
#
_symmetry.space_group_name_H-M   'P 1'
#
loop_
_entity.id
_entity.type
_entity.pdbx_description
1 polymer ?
#
loop_
_entity_poly.entity_id
_entity_poly.type
_entity_poly.pdbx_seq_one_letter_code
_entity_poly.pdbx_strand_id
1 'polypeptide(L)' 'MPKRSLNREVTGKKAASAASKVLRDPRRSKAAKSAAASALTQRPNKK' A
#
# COMPACT_ATOMS: atom_id res chain seq x y z
N MET A 1 4.43 -6.76 25.38
CA MET A 1 4.53 -6.38 23.95
C MET A 1 4.89 -4.91 23.86
N PRO A 2 6.12 -4.54 23.43
CA PRO A 2 6.49 -3.13 23.32
C PRO A 2 5.59 -2.45 22.27
N LYS A 3 4.91 -1.37 22.67
CA LYS A 3 4.22 -0.45 21.75
C LYS A 3 5.31 0.27 20.94
N ARG A 4 5.79 -0.37 19.87
CA ARG A 4 6.71 0.25 18.92
C ARG A 4 6.09 1.57 18.46
N SER A 5 6.83 2.66 18.62
CA SER A 5 6.46 3.95 18.03
C SER A 5 6.12 3.69 16.57
N LEU A 6 4.86 3.91 16.19
CA LEU A 6 4.39 3.74 14.83
C LEU A 6 5.14 4.77 13.98
N ASN A 7 6.25 4.36 13.38
CA ASN A 7 6.86 5.05 12.27
C ASN A 7 5.70 5.39 11.32
N ARG A 8 5.36 6.67 11.20
CA ARG A 8 4.17 7.14 10.44
C ARG A 8 4.35 6.99 8.93
N GLU A 9 5.28 6.14 8.50
CA GLU A 9 5.56 5.75 7.12
C GLU A 9 4.64 4.60 6.72
N VAL A 10 3.37 4.76 7.01
CA VAL A 10 2.35 3.87 6.48
C VAL A 10 1.80 4.49 5.23
N THR A 11 1.47 3.67 4.25
CA THR A 11 0.91 4.11 2.98
C THR A 11 -0.36 4.91 3.24
N GLY A 12 -0.26 6.23 3.08
CA GLY A 12 -1.36 7.15 3.31
C GLY A 12 -2.55 6.81 2.41
N LYS A 13 -3.76 7.30 2.76
CA LYS A 13 -4.99 7.03 1.99
C LYS A 13 -4.82 7.29 0.49
N LYS A 14 -4.13 8.39 0.12
CA LYS A 14 -3.86 8.76 -1.28
C LYS A 14 -3.01 7.73 -2.02
N ALA A 15 -1.90 7.30 -1.40
CA ALA A 15 -1.01 6.30 -1.99
C ALA A 15 -1.70 4.94 -2.13
N ALA A 16 -2.55 4.59 -1.17
CA ALA A 16 -3.39 3.39 -1.24
C ALA A 16 -4.37 3.43 -2.42
N SER A 17 -5.09 4.55 -2.58
CA SER A 17 -6.03 4.74 -3.69
C SER A 17 -5.32 4.66 -5.04
N ALA A 18 -4.12 5.25 -5.15
CA ALA A 18 -3.29 5.14 -6.34
C ALA A 18 -2.85 3.70 -6.61
N ALA A 19 -2.37 2.99 -5.58
CA ALA A 19 -1.99 1.58 -5.67
C ALA A 19 -3.16 0.69 -6.12
N SER A 20 -4.37 0.89 -5.56
CA SER A 20 -5.57 0.17 -6.01
C SER A 20 -5.91 0.46 -7.47
N LYS A 21 -5.68 1.68 -7.96
CA LYS A 21 -5.87 2.03 -9.38
C LYS A 21 -4.84 1.33 -10.28
N VAL A 22 -3.59 1.22 -9.83
CA VAL A 22 -2.52 0.50 -10.55
C VAL A 22 -2.83 -0.99 -10.66
N LEU A 23 -3.37 -1.61 -9.61
CA LEU A 23 -3.77 -3.03 -9.64
C LEU A 23 -4.93 -3.30 -10.59
N ARG A 24 -5.86 -2.35 -10.71
CA ARG A 24 -7.06 -2.49 -11.56
C ARG A 24 -6.81 -2.15 -13.03
N ASP A 25 -5.72 -1.46 -13.36
CA ASP A 25 -5.42 -1.10 -14.75
C ASP A 25 -4.72 -2.28 -15.47
N PRO A 26 -5.34 -2.84 -16.54
CA PRO A 26 -4.77 -3.96 -17.27
C PRO A 26 -3.46 -3.59 -17.99
N ARG A 27 -3.23 -2.31 -18.29
CA ARG A 27 -2.06 -1.81 -19.04
C ARG A 27 -0.80 -1.68 -18.19
N ARG A 28 -0.89 -1.92 -16.87
CA ARG A 28 0.25 -1.79 -15.94
C ARG A 28 1.07 -3.07 -15.89
N SER A 29 2.39 -2.89 -15.89
CA SER A 29 3.37 -3.99 -15.87
C SER A 29 3.29 -4.79 -14.57
N LYS A 30 3.76 -6.04 -14.62
CA LYS A 30 3.81 -6.94 -13.45
C LYS A 30 4.59 -6.33 -12.29
N ALA A 31 5.69 -5.62 -12.59
CA ALA A 31 6.50 -4.91 -11.61
C ALA A 31 5.71 -3.80 -10.90
N ALA A 32 4.97 -2.97 -11.66
CA ALA A 32 4.14 -1.91 -11.09
C ALA A 32 3.03 -2.46 -10.20
N LYS A 33 2.39 -3.57 -10.60
CA LYS A 33 1.38 -4.26 -9.79
C LYS A 33 1.97 -4.83 -8.50
N SER A 34 3.17 -5.41 -8.56
CA SER A 34 3.88 -5.91 -7.37
C SER A 34 4.18 -4.80 -6.37
N ALA A 35 4.75 -3.68 -6.83
CA ALA A 35 5.02 -2.51 -5.99
C ALA A 35 3.74 -1.94 -5.37
N ALA A 36 2.65 -1.85 -6.14
CA ALA A 36 1.36 -1.40 -5.65
C ALA A 36 0.76 -2.36 -4.59
N ALA A 37 0.91 -3.67 -4.76
CA ALA A 37 0.48 -4.65 -3.78
C ALA A 37 1.27 -4.51 -2.47
N SER A 38 2.60 -4.38 -2.54
CA SER A 38 3.45 -4.12 -1.36
C SER A 38 3.06 -2.85 -0.61
N ALA A 39 2.65 -1.81 -1.34
CA ALA A 39 2.14 -0.58 -0.74
C ALA A 39 0.80 -0.79 -0.02
N LEU A 40 -0.05 -1.74 -0.43
CA LEU A 40 -1.30 -2.03 0.28
C LEU A 40 -1.07 -2.87 1.55
N THR A 41 -0.12 -3.80 1.53
CA THR A 41 0.17 -4.65 2.70
C THR A 41 0.85 -3.89 3.84
N GLN A 42 1.56 -2.81 3.53
CA GLN A 42 2.13 -1.90 4.52
C GLN A 42 1.08 -1.02 5.23
N ARG A 43 -0.18 -0.99 4.77
CA ARG A 43 -1.24 -0.27 5.49
C ARG A 43 -1.70 -1.09 6.69
N PRO A 44 -1.59 -0.57 7.92
CA PRO A 44 -2.15 -1.25 9.07
C PRO A 44 -3.67 -1.34 8.92
N ASN A 45 -4.21 -2.53 9.16
CA ASN A 45 -5.66 -2.74 9.17
C ASN A 45 -6.27 -1.85 10.26
N LYS A 46 -7.25 -1.03 9.89
CA LYS A 46 -7.95 -0.16 10.83
C LYS A 46 -8.99 -1.02 11.55
N LYS A 47 -8.57 -1.72 12.61
CA LYS A 47 -9.48 -2.31 13.60
C LYS A 47 -10.15 -1.20 14.40
#